data_AF-A0A1G5JL26-F1
#
_entry.id   AF-A0A1G5JL26-F1
#
_cell.length_a   1.000
_cell.length_b   1.000
_cell.length_c   1.000
_cell.angle_alpha   90.00
_cell.angle_beta   90.00
_cell.angle_gamma   90.00
#
_symmetry.space_group_name_H-M   'P 1'
#
loop_
_entity.id
_entity.type
_entity.pdbx_description
1 polymer ?
#
loop_
_entity_poly.entity_id
_entity_poly.type
_entity_poly.pdbx_seq_one_letter_code
_entity_poly.pdbx_strand_id
1 'polypeptide(L)'
;MPWPMVHFAVAAEINSHPSPSLLLGSLAPDSIHVRTNIRSDKAKTHLMAVEHEFPTDVDFQQVIESNRQRMQQDPQFSQYLCGYIAHIYTDREWTYQIYPPYEAEPNGRCVYTHDVKKLEFRILREYVGASGWLDQLITAKAYEFGGLTALEVYEYRGEKLDFLMNQENEPVDDFHVLTMDSISTFIQKTALNLKTRFKEWHVYEHL
;
A
#
# COMPACT_ATOMS: atom_id res chain seq x y z
N MET A 1 -4.31 -8.03 4.69
CA MET A 1 -3.45 -7.02 4.04
C MET A 1 -3.28 -5.88 5.01
N PRO A 2 -2.07 -5.32 5.17
CA PRO A 2 -1.87 -4.23 6.09
C PRO A 2 -2.70 -3.01 5.66
N TRP A 3 -2.93 -2.14 6.63
CA TRP A 3 -3.67 -0.90 6.44
C TRP A 3 -2.72 0.18 5.88
N PRO A 4 -3.23 1.35 5.43
CA PRO A 4 -2.47 2.23 4.54
C PRO A 4 -1.12 2.73 5.06
N MET A 5 -0.90 2.87 6.37
CA MET A 5 0.34 3.45 6.87
C MET A 5 1.58 2.57 6.62
N VAL A 6 1.45 1.25 6.57
CA VAL A 6 2.56 0.37 6.17
C VAL A 6 2.94 0.63 4.71
N HIS A 7 1.95 0.77 3.84
CA HIS A 7 2.15 1.05 2.41
C HIS A 7 2.84 2.40 2.21
N PHE A 8 2.43 3.42 2.97
CA PHE A 8 3.06 4.75 2.93
C PHE A 8 4.50 4.72 3.46
N ALA A 9 4.76 3.95 4.51
CA ALA A 9 6.11 3.78 5.03
C ALA A 9 7.02 3.08 4.01
N VAL A 10 6.54 2.06 3.30
CA VAL A 10 7.28 1.43 2.19
C VAL A 10 7.54 2.45 1.07
N ALA A 11 6.53 3.26 0.69
CA ALA A 11 6.71 4.30 -0.32
C ALA A 11 7.75 5.35 0.10
N ALA A 12 7.77 5.75 1.37
CA ALA A 12 8.74 6.71 1.93
C ALA A 12 10.17 6.14 2.02
N GLU A 13 10.33 4.83 2.19
CA GLU A 13 11.65 4.18 2.10
C GLU A 13 12.15 4.04 0.64
N ILE A 14 11.21 3.89 -0.31
CA ILE A 14 11.53 3.90 -1.75
C ILE A 14 12.05 5.28 -2.15
N ASN A 15 11.30 6.34 -1.84
CA ASN A 15 11.72 7.74 -2.00
C ASN A 15 11.49 8.50 -0.69
N SER A 16 12.54 9.07 -0.11
CA SER A 16 12.52 9.81 1.17
C SER A 16 11.59 11.03 1.17
N HIS A 17 11.22 11.53 -0.01
CA HIS A 17 10.21 12.55 -0.21
C HIS A 17 9.17 12.01 -1.20
N PRO A 18 8.31 11.06 -0.77
CA PRO A 18 7.35 10.46 -1.68
C PRO A 18 6.44 11.56 -2.22
N SER A 19 6.04 11.45 -3.49
CA SER A 19 5.11 12.39 -4.08
C SER A 19 3.66 12.07 -3.67
N PRO A 20 2.74 13.05 -3.72
CA PRO A 20 1.31 12.80 -3.54
C PRO A 20 0.79 11.67 -4.43
N SER A 21 1.25 11.61 -5.69
CA SER A 21 0.85 10.56 -6.63
C SER A 21 1.36 9.18 -6.22
N LEU A 22 2.60 9.09 -5.75
CA LEU A 22 3.16 7.82 -5.25
C LEU A 22 2.36 7.30 -4.06
N LEU A 23 2.08 8.15 -3.06
CA LEU A 23 1.29 7.77 -1.88
C LEU A 23 -0.13 7.36 -2.25
N LEU A 24 -0.82 8.13 -3.10
CA LEU A 24 -2.18 7.79 -3.49
C LEU A 24 -2.23 6.51 -4.32
N GLY A 25 -1.21 6.28 -5.17
CA GLY A 25 -1.02 5.00 -5.85
C GLY A 25 -0.91 3.85 -4.86
N SER A 26 -0.14 4.03 -3.77
CA SER A 26 0.00 3.02 -2.71
C SER A 26 -1.24 2.82 -1.83
N LEU A 27 -2.25 3.69 -1.95
CA LEU A 27 -3.56 3.51 -1.32
C LEU A 27 -4.56 2.85 -2.28
N ALA A 28 -4.43 3.12 -3.58
CA ALA A 28 -5.49 2.92 -4.56
C ALA A 28 -6.04 1.48 -4.66
N PRO A 29 -5.26 0.39 -4.67
CA PRO A 29 -5.80 -0.96 -4.95
C PRO A 29 -6.91 -1.41 -4.00
N ASP A 30 -6.85 -0.98 -2.74
CA ASP A 30 -7.84 -1.28 -1.71
C ASP A 30 -9.10 -0.40 -1.78
N SER A 31 -9.14 0.61 -2.67
CA SER A 31 -10.33 1.45 -2.87
C SER A 31 -11.53 0.68 -3.38
N ILE A 32 -11.34 -0.57 -3.82
CA ILE A 32 -12.43 -1.50 -4.14
C ILE A 32 -13.42 -1.68 -3.00
N HIS A 33 -12.97 -1.49 -1.75
CA HIS A 33 -13.78 -1.66 -0.55
C HIS A 33 -14.95 -0.67 -0.45
N VAL A 34 -14.91 0.48 -1.14
CA VAL A 34 -16.05 1.42 -1.20
C VAL A 34 -17.16 0.92 -2.10
N ARG A 35 -16.82 0.10 -3.11
CA ARG A 35 -17.78 -0.51 -4.04
C ARG A 35 -18.28 -1.85 -3.51
N THR A 36 -17.38 -2.71 -3.04
CA THR A 36 -17.70 -4.11 -2.76
C THR A 36 -16.66 -4.78 -1.87
N ASN A 37 -17.09 -5.83 -1.16
CA ASN A 37 -16.20 -6.74 -0.42
C ASN A 37 -16.04 -8.11 -1.12
N ILE A 38 -16.42 -8.20 -2.39
CA ILE A 38 -16.28 -9.42 -3.19
C ILE A 38 -14.81 -9.65 -3.54
N ARG A 39 -14.32 -10.86 -3.21
CA ARG A 39 -12.90 -11.23 -3.33
C ARG A 39 -12.39 -11.24 -4.78
N SER A 40 -13.22 -11.66 -5.72
CA SER A 40 -12.86 -11.66 -7.15
C SER A 40 -12.70 -10.25 -7.72
N ASP A 41 -13.42 -9.25 -7.19
CA ASP A 41 -13.22 -7.86 -7.59
C ASP A 41 -11.94 -7.28 -6.96
N LYS A 42 -11.62 -7.66 -5.71
CA LYS A 42 -10.32 -7.33 -5.10
C LYS A 42 -9.15 -7.92 -5.90
N ALA A 43 -9.27 -9.16 -6.37
CA ALA A 43 -8.24 -9.79 -7.19
C ALA A 43 -7.92 -8.97 -8.46
N LYS A 44 -8.95 -8.43 -9.13
CA LYS A 44 -8.77 -7.55 -10.31
C LYS A 44 -8.01 -6.28 -9.96
N THR A 45 -8.39 -5.59 -8.88
CA THR A 45 -7.69 -4.35 -8.49
C THR A 45 -6.26 -4.64 -8.01
N HIS A 46 -5.97 -5.84 -7.55
CA HIS A 46 -4.62 -6.28 -7.19
C HIS A 46 -3.86 -6.94 -8.35
N LEU A 47 -4.35 -6.77 -9.60
CA LEU A 47 -3.72 -7.24 -10.83
C LEU A 47 -3.49 -8.77 -10.87
N MET A 48 -4.26 -9.53 -10.10
CA MET A 48 -4.15 -10.98 -10.03
C MET A 48 -4.82 -11.62 -11.24
N ALA A 49 -4.06 -12.36 -12.04
CA ALA A 49 -4.61 -13.12 -13.17
C ALA A 49 -5.51 -14.28 -12.70
N VAL A 50 -5.16 -14.88 -11.56
CA VAL A 50 -5.90 -15.94 -10.89
C VAL A 50 -6.21 -15.49 -9.46
N GLU A 51 -7.44 -15.71 -9.00
CA GLU A 51 -7.82 -15.35 -7.63
C GLU A 51 -6.90 -16.07 -6.63
N HIS A 52 -6.34 -15.31 -5.67
CA HIS A 52 -5.41 -15.80 -4.63
C HIS A 52 -3.95 -15.97 -5.06
N GLU A 53 -3.61 -15.68 -6.31
CA GLU A 53 -2.23 -15.69 -6.78
C GLU A 53 -1.73 -14.25 -6.97
N PHE A 54 -0.81 -13.82 -6.11
CA PHE A 54 -0.20 -12.50 -6.24
C PHE A 54 0.61 -12.40 -7.54
N PRO A 55 0.64 -11.21 -8.18
CA PRO A 55 1.48 -10.99 -9.34
C PRO A 55 2.96 -11.26 -9.04
N THR A 56 3.64 -11.86 -10.01
CA THR A 56 5.08 -12.07 -9.99
C THR A 56 5.82 -10.79 -10.38
N ASP A 57 7.14 -10.78 -10.20
CA ASP A 57 8.00 -9.68 -10.67
C ASP A 57 7.91 -9.50 -12.20
N VAL A 58 7.67 -10.59 -12.95
CA VAL A 58 7.45 -10.54 -14.40
C VAL A 58 6.11 -9.88 -14.75
N ASP A 59 5.05 -10.18 -14.00
CA ASP A 59 3.73 -9.58 -14.22
C ASP A 59 3.77 -8.06 -13.96
N PHE A 60 4.44 -7.64 -12.87
CA PHE A 60 4.64 -6.21 -12.59
C PHE A 60 5.41 -5.50 -13.70
N GLN A 61 6.48 -6.13 -14.22
CA GLN A 61 7.23 -5.57 -15.34
C GLN A 61 6.35 -5.44 -16.59
N GLN A 62 5.52 -6.44 -16.91
CA GLN A 62 4.60 -6.37 -18.05
C GLN A 62 3.57 -5.24 -17.90
N VAL A 63 3.07 -4.99 -16.69
CA VAL A 63 2.17 -3.87 -16.40
C VAL A 63 2.87 -2.53 -16.67
N ILE A 64 4.13 -2.38 -16.25
CA ILE A 64 4.94 -1.19 -16.54
C ILE A 64 5.13 -1.03 -18.05
N GLU A 65 5.56 -2.06 -18.76
CA GLU A 65 5.79 -2.00 -20.20
C GLU A 65 4.52 -1.62 -20.97
N SER A 66 3.39 -2.20 -20.59
CA SER A 66 2.09 -1.92 -21.21
C SER A 66 1.62 -0.47 -21.00
N ASN A 67 2.18 0.23 -20.01
CA ASN A 67 1.84 1.60 -19.67
C ASN A 67 2.98 2.60 -19.98
N ARG A 68 4.11 2.15 -20.54
CA ARG A 68 5.33 2.96 -20.69
C ARG A 68 5.12 4.28 -21.43
N GLN A 69 4.35 4.25 -22.53
CA GLN A 69 4.03 5.47 -23.28
C GLN A 69 3.27 6.50 -22.43
N ARG A 70 2.28 6.05 -21.65
CA ARG A 70 1.50 6.94 -20.77
C ARG A 70 2.36 7.48 -19.64
N MET A 71 3.24 6.66 -19.06
CA MET A 71 4.18 7.07 -18.02
C MET A 71 5.14 8.17 -18.51
N GLN A 72 5.59 8.10 -19.77
CA GLN A 72 6.44 9.14 -20.37
C GLN A 72 5.69 10.47 -20.60
N GLN A 73 4.39 10.41 -20.86
CA GLN A 73 3.55 11.59 -21.12
C GLN A 73 3.02 12.24 -19.85
N ASP A 74 2.81 11.44 -18.79
CA ASP A 74 2.27 11.89 -17.50
C ASP A 74 3.17 11.38 -16.35
N PRO A 75 4.14 12.19 -15.89
CA PRO A 75 5.00 11.83 -14.77
C PRO A 75 4.25 11.56 -13.47
N GLN A 76 3.11 12.21 -13.23
CA GLN A 76 2.28 11.93 -12.05
C GLN A 76 1.63 10.55 -12.13
N PHE A 77 1.19 10.13 -13.33
CA PHE A 77 0.72 8.77 -13.55
C PHE A 77 1.83 7.74 -13.37
N SER A 78 3.06 8.05 -13.82
CA SER A 78 4.21 7.19 -13.61
C SER A 78 4.44 6.90 -12.12
N GLN A 79 4.46 7.95 -11.30
CA GLN A 79 4.59 7.83 -9.84
C GLN A 79 3.41 7.08 -9.21
N TYR A 80 2.19 7.37 -9.66
CA TYR A 80 0.98 6.68 -9.22
C TYR A 80 1.05 5.18 -9.51
N LEU A 81 1.46 4.77 -10.71
CA LEU A 81 1.57 3.36 -11.07
C LEU A 81 2.66 2.65 -10.25
N CYS A 82 3.80 3.30 -10.01
CA CYS A 82 4.82 2.77 -9.11
C CYS A 82 4.27 2.58 -7.68
N GLY A 83 3.46 3.52 -7.19
CA GLY A 83 2.78 3.40 -5.89
C GLY A 83 1.80 2.23 -5.84
N TYR A 84 1.02 2.06 -6.92
CA TYR A 84 0.06 0.98 -7.09
C TYR A 84 0.74 -0.40 -7.08
N ILE A 85 1.87 -0.52 -7.79
CA ILE A 85 2.68 -1.74 -7.77
C ILE A 85 3.30 -1.96 -6.38
N ALA A 86 3.81 -0.91 -5.74
CA ALA A 86 4.39 -0.99 -4.41
C ALA A 86 3.37 -1.50 -3.37
N HIS A 87 2.10 -1.10 -3.46
CA HIS A 87 1.03 -1.62 -2.62
C HIS A 87 0.89 -3.14 -2.79
N ILE A 88 0.68 -3.61 -4.02
CA ILE A 88 0.41 -5.04 -4.29
C ILE A 88 1.62 -5.90 -3.93
N TYR A 89 2.83 -5.39 -4.19
CA TYR A 89 4.07 -6.05 -3.78
C TYR A 89 4.17 -6.12 -2.25
N THR A 90 3.89 -5.03 -1.54
CA THR A 90 3.89 -5.00 -0.06
C THR A 90 2.87 -5.99 0.50
N ASP A 91 1.71 -6.05 -0.12
CA ASP A 91 0.64 -6.99 0.18
C ASP A 91 1.09 -8.45 0.04
N ARG A 92 1.75 -8.78 -1.09
CA ARG A 92 2.33 -10.10 -1.34
C ARG A 92 3.33 -10.47 -0.25
N GLU A 93 4.30 -9.59 0.02
CA GLU A 93 5.33 -9.85 1.03
C GLU A 93 4.73 -9.95 2.44
N TRP A 94 3.74 -9.11 2.77
CA TRP A 94 3.05 -9.14 4.06
C TRP A 94 2.36 -10.49 4.29
N THR A 95 1.72 -11.03 3.25
CA THR A 95 1.01 -12.32 3.32
C THR A 95 1.97 -13.46 3.68
N TYR A 96 3.18 -13.45 3.12
CA TYR A 96 4.15 -14.52 3.37
C TYR A 96 5.02 -14.31 4.61
N GLN A 97 5.25 -13.06 5.03
CA GLN A 97 6.21 -12.76 6.10
C GLN A 97 5.56 -12.37 7.43
N ILE A 98 4.40 -11.70 7.41
CA ILE A 98 3.78 -11.12 8.61
C ILE A 98 2.49 -11.83 9.00
N TYR A 99 1.70 -12.29 8.04
CA TYR A 99 0.43 -12.95 8.31
C TYR A 99 0.52 -14.37 8.93
N PRO A 100 1.50 -15.24 8.61
CA PRO A 100 1.48 -16.63 9.06
C PRO A 100 1.39 -16.87 10.58
N PRO A 101 2.05 -16.06 11.45
CA PRO A 101 1.88 -16.18 12.90
C PRO A 101 0.42 -16.06 13.38
N TYR A 102 -0.40 -15.25 12.68
CA TYR A 102 -1.82 -15.11 13.03
C TYR A 102 -2.65 -16.33 12.64
N GLU A 103 -2.26 -17.08 11.61
CA GLU A 103 -2.99 -18.28 11.21
C GLU A 103 -2.87 -19.42 12.23
N ALA A 104 -1.81 -19.39 13.05
CA ALA A 104 -1.59 -20.36 14.13
C ALA A 104 -2.46 -20.08 15.38
N GLU A 105 -3.01 -18.88 15.52
CA GLU A 105 -3.77 -18.45 16.70
C GLU A 105 -5.26 -18.79 16.59
N PRO A 106 -5.91 -19.38 17.62
CA PRO A 106 -7.35 -19.68 17.59
C PRO A 106 -8.25 -18.47 17.30
N ASN A 107 -7.83 -17.27 17.73
CA ASN A 107 -8.52 -15.99 17.47
C ASN A 107 -7.71 -15.08 16.52
N GLY A 108 -6.88 -15.67 15.67
CA GLY A 108 -5.90 -14.99 14.84
C GLY A 108 -6.40 -13.80 14.05
N ARG A 109 -7.62 -13.89 13.49
CA ARG A 109 -8.22 -12.77 12.73
C ARG A 109 -8.53 -11.55 13.60
N CYS A 110 -9.03 -11.77 14.82
CA CYS A 110 -9.31 -10.68 15.76
C CYS A 110 -8.01 -10.03 16.24
N VAL A 111 -7.02 -10.85 16.58
CA VAL A 111 -5.67 -10.40 16.98
C VAL A 111 -5.00 -9.63 15.83
N TYR A 112 -5.08 -10.15 14.60
CA TYR A 112 -4.58 -9.46 13.41
C TYR A 112 -5.23 -8.09 13.21
N THR A 113 -6.56 -8.03 13.29
CA THR A 113 -7.31 -6.77 13.12
C THR A 113 -6.92 -5.74 14.18
N HIS A 114 -6.74 -6.18 15.42
CA HIS A 114 -6.25 -5.34 16.50
C HIS A 114 -4.86 -4.78 16.18
N ASP A 115 -3.91 -5.68 15.90
CA ASP A 115 -2.51 -5.31 15.70
C ASP A 115 -2.31 -4.40 14.49
N VAL A 116 -2.95 -4.67 13.34
CA VAL A 116 -2.81 -3.79 12.17
C VAL A 116 -3.45 -2.43 12.39
N LYS A 117 -4.56 -2.35 13.14
CA LYS A 117 -5.13 -1.05 13.52
C LYS A 117 -4.20 -0.27 14.43
N LYS A 118 -3.63 -0.93 15.45
CA LYS A 118 -2.63 -0.30 16.34
C LYS A 118 -1.43 0.18 15.53
N LEU A 119 -1.00 -0.61 14.55
CA LEU A 119 0.18 -0.32 13.75
C LEU A 119 0.03 0.97 12.94
N GLU A 120 -1.17 1.27 12.43
CA GLU A 120 -1.42 2.52 11.71
C GLU A 120 -1.00 3.75 12.53
N PHE A 121 -1.44 3.81 13.79
CA PHE A 121 -1.14 4.92 14.69
C PHE A 121 0.30 4.90 15.19
N ARG A 122 0.88 3.70 15.39
CA ARG A 122 2.31 3.56 15.72
C ARG A 122 3.19 4.12 14.62
N ILE A 123 2.94 3.77 13.35
CA ILE A 123 3.68 4.32 12.21
C ILE A 123 3.47 5.83 12.11
N LEU A 124 2.22 6.30 12.21
CA LEU A 124 1.91 7.73 12.12
C LEU A 124 2.67 8.57 13.17
N ARG A 125 2.93 8.00 14.35
CA ARG A 125 3.66 8.66 15.44
C ARG A 125 5.17 8.50 15.36
N GLU A 126 5.67 7.34 14.93
CA GLU A 126 7.09 6.98 15.04
C GLU A 126 7.89 7.23 13.76
N TYR A 127 7.25 7.22 12.58
CA TYR A 127 7.95 7.46 11.32
C TYR A 127 8.12 8.96 11.04
N VAL A 128 9.35 9.35 10.70
CA VAL A 128 9.69 10.74 10.38
C VAL A 128 8.92 11.17 9.12
N GLY A 129 8.13 12.25 9.27
CA GLY A 129 7.36 12.83 8.17
C GLY A 129 6.01 12.15 7.91
N ALA A 130 5.60 11.15 8.71
CA ALA A 130 4.37 10.41 8.50
C ALA A 130 3.10 11.27 8.50
N SER A 131 3.04 12.29 9.36
CA SER A 131 1.93 13.25 9.37
C SER A 131 1.80 14.01 8.04
N GLY A 132 2.92 14.37 7.41
CA GLY A 132 2.93 15.04 6.12
C GLY A 132 2.45 14.17 4.96
N TRP A 133 2.48 12.83 5.09
CA TRP A 133 1.91 11.94 4.08
C TRP A 133 0.39 12.12 3.98
N LEU A 134 -0.28 12.37 5.10
CA LEU A 134 -1.73 12.61 5.12
C LEU A 134 -2.10 13.91 4.39
N ASP A 135 -1.31 14.96 4.59
CA ASP A 135 -1.50 16.24 3.88
C ASP A 135 -1.29 16.09 2.36
N GLN A 136 -0.29 15.30 1.96
CA GLN A 136 -0.03 15.02 0.55
C GLN A 136 -1.20 14.31 -0.13
N LEU A 137 -1.83 13.33 0.54
CA LEU A 137 -2.98 12.61 -0.01
C LEU A 137 -4.15 13.52 -0.39
N ILE A 138 -4.40 14.59 0.39
CA ILE A 138 -5.50 15.54 0.13
C ILE A 138 -5.38 16.15 -1.28
N THR A 139 -4.15 16.44 -1.70
CA THR A 139 -3.87 17.11 -2.99
C THR A 139 -3.62 16.14 -4.14
N ALA A 140 -3.46 14.85 -3.85
CA ALA A 140 -3.11 13.85 -4.85
C ALA A 140 -4.23 13.62 -5.87
N LYS A 141 -3.85 13.47 -7.14
CA LYS A 141 -4.74 13.15 -8.26
C LYS A 141 -4.87 11.63 -8.42
N ALA A 142 -6.09 11.12 -8.41
CA ALA A 142 -6.37 9.71 -8.70
C ALA A 142 -6.40 9.44 -10.21
N TYR A 143 -6.14 8.19 -10.57
CA TYR A 143 -6.17 7.70 -11.93
C TYR A 143 -7.05 6.47 -12.03
N GLU A 144 -7.81 6.38 -13.13
CA GLU A 144 -8.53 5.16 -13.48
C GLU A 144 -7.52 4.10 -13.92
N PHE A 145 -7.42 3.04 -13.13
CA PHE A 145 -6.47 1.94 -13.31
C PHE A 145 -6.93 0.71 -12.54
N GLY A 146 -6.58 -0.49 -12.99
CA GLY A 146 -6.90 -1.74 -12.28
C GLY A 146 -8.41 -2.03 -12.12
N GLY A 147 -9.27 -1.39 -12.92
CA GLY A 147 -10.73 -1.52 -12.78
C GLY A 147 -11.34 -0.65 -11.68
N LEU A 148 -10.58 0.33 -11.18
CA LEU A 148 -11.04 1.38 -10.27
C LEU A 148 -11.27 2.69 -11.03
N THR A 149 -12.30 3.40 -10.60
CA THR A 149 -12.58 4.79 -10.97
C THR A 149 -11.83 5.75 -10.06
N ALA A 150 -11.60 6.98 -10.53
CA ALA A 150 -11.00 8.01 -9.69
C ALA A 150 -11.88 8.35 -8.46
N LEU A 151 -13.21 8.27 -8.60
CA LEU A 151 -14.15 8.53 -7.52
C LEU A 151 -13.98 7.53 -6.38
N GLU A 152 -13.91 6.23 -6.67
CA GLU A 152 -13.69 5.19 -5.66
C GLU A 152 -12.41 5.44 -4.87
N VAL A 153 -11.32 5.84 -5.55
CA VAL A 153 -10.05 6.17 -4.88
C VAL A 153 -10.17 7.41 -3.99
N TYR A 154 -10.90 8.44 -4.43
CA TYR A 154 -11.11 9.64 -3.62
C TYR A 154 -12.00 9.39 -2.40
N GLU A 155 -13.04 8.57 -2.53
CA GLU A 155 -13.90 8.16 -1.42
C GLU A 155 -13.12 7.37 -0.39
N TYR A 156 -12.37 6.35 -0.82
CA TYR A 156 -11.55 5.53 0.07
C TYR A 156 -10.47 6.35 0.78
N ARG A 157 -9.83 7.29 0.07
CA ARG A 157 -8.92 8.26 0.67
C ARG A 157 -9.59 9.06 1.79
N GLY A 158 -10.81 9.56 1.54
CA GLY A 158 -11.59 10.28 2.56
C GLY A 158 -11.79 9.42 3.81
N GLU A 159 -12.30 8.20 3.65
CA GLU A 159 -12.51 7.25 4.76
C GLU A 159 -11.24 6.99 5.58
N LYS A 160 -10.08 6.86 4.92
CA LYS A 160 -8.80 6.61 5.61
C LYS A 160 -8.23 7.84 6.28
N LEU A 161 -8.37 9.03 5.70
CA LEU A 161 -8.00 10.27 6.36
C LEU A 161 -8.85 10.47 7.63
N ASP A 162 -10.17 10.31 7.53
CA ASP A 162 -11.08 10.43 8.68
C ASP A 162 -10.73 9.41 9.78
N PHE A 163 -10.43 8.16 9.39
CA PHE A 163 -10.01 7.13 10.32
C PHE A 163 -8.71 7.49 11.06
N LEU A 164 -7.68 7.92 10.34
CA LEU A 164 -6.35 8.22 10.90
C LEU A 164 -6.30 9.52 11.70
N MET A 165 -7.17 10.49 11.37
CA MET A 165 -7.27 11.76 12.09
C MET A 165 -8.03 11.63 13.41
N ASN A 166 -8.87 10.61 13.58
CA ASN A 166 -9.57 10.36 14.84
C ASN A 166 -8.78 9.42 15.75
N GLN A 167 -8.18 9.96 16.82
CA GLN A 167 -7.39 9.19 17.79
C GLN A 167 -8.21 8.15 18.57
N GLU A 168 -9.55 8.30 18.65
CA GLU A 168 -10.41 7.29 19.29
C GLU A 168 -10.42 5.95 18.54
N ASN A 169 -9.93 5.93 17.30
CA ASN A 169 -9.78 4.71 16.51
C ASN A 169 -8.51 3.92 16.86
N GLU A 170 -7.56 4.48 17.61
CA GLU A 170 -6.37 3.76 18.06
C GLU A 170 -6.76 2.72 19.13
N PRO A 171 -6.46 1.43 18.94
CA PRO A 171 -6.62 0.45 20.00
C PRO A 171 -5.83 0.84 21.25
N VAL A 172 -6.43 0.72 22.43
CA VAL A 172 -5.81 1.10 23.70
C VAL A 172 -4.64 0.16 24.03
N ASP A 173 -4.83 -1.13 23.82
CA ASP A 173 -3.84 -2.16 24.09
C ASP A 173 -2.69 -2.15 23.05
N ASP A 174 -1.55 -2.70 23.44
CA ASP A 174 -0.38 -2.81 22.55
C ASP A 174 -0.46 -4.05 21.64
N PHE A 175 0.52 -4.22 20.77
CA PHE A 175 0.59 -5.39 19.88
C PHE A 175 0.57 -6.71 20.64
N HIS A 176 -0.14 -7.69 20.08
CA HIS A 176 -0.17 -9.05 20.58
C HIS A 176 0.89 -9.92 19.90
N VAL A 177 1.08 -9.75 18.59
CA VAL A 177 1.98 -10.56 17.77
C VAL A 177 3.07 -9.69 17.11
N LEU A 178 2.75 -8.48 16.66
CA LEU A 178 3.73 -7.60 16.01
C LEU A 178 4.72 -6.98 17.01
N THR A 179 5.85 -6.54 16.48
CA THR A 179 6.74 -5.59 17.14
C THR A 179 7.13 -4.50 16.14
N MET A 180 7.45 -3.31 16.62
CA MET A 180 7.93 -2.25 15.71
C MET A 180 9.25 -2.62 15.03
N ASP A 181 10.10 -3.43 15.68
CA ASP A 181 11.35 -3.91 15.08
C ASP A 181 11.10 -4.84 13.89
N SER A 182 10.14 -5.77 14.01
CA SER A 182 9.80 -6.68 12.91
C SER A 182 9.15 -5.92 11.75
N ILE A 183 8.29 -4.95 12.06
CA ILE A 183 7.66 -4.10 11.04
C ILE A 183 8.67 -3.18 10.35
N SER A 184 9.59 -2.56 11.09
CA SER A 184 10.63 -1.70 10.51
C SER A 184 11.54 -2.51 9.58
N THR A 185 11.93 -3.72 10.00
CA THR A 185 12.71 -4.65 9.18
C THR A 185 11.94 -5.04 7.90
N PHE A 186 10.65 -5.34 8.03
CA PHE A 186 9.78 -5.65 6.89
C PHE A 186 9.70 -4.49 5.90
N ILE A 187 9.42 -3.28 6.38
CA ILE A 187 9.29 -2.07 5.56
C ILE A 187 10.59 -1.81 4.79
N GLN A 188 11.73 -1.82 5.48
CA GLN A 188 13.05 -1.57 4.88
C GLN A 188 13.41 -2.61 3.81
N LYS A 189 13.22 -3.90 4.11
CA LYS A 189 13.54 -4.99 3.19
C LYS A 189 12.63 -4.95 1.95
N THR A 190 11.33 -4.76 2.14
CA THR A 190 10.34 -4.68 1.07
C THR A 190 10.64 -3.48 0.16
N ALA A 191 10.90 -2.31 0.74
CA ALA A 191 11.29 -1.13 -0.02
C ALA A 191 12.60 -1.34 -0.78
N LEU A 192 13.64 -1.88 -0.15
CA LEU A 192 14.93 -2.14 -0.83
C LEU A 192 14.77 -3.07 -2.04
N ASN A 193 13.97 -4.13 -1.90
CA ASN A 193 13.67 -5.03 -3.01
C ASN A 193 12.95 -4.30 -4.13
N LEU A 194 11.90 -3.53 -3.81
CA LEU A 194 11.17 -2.73 -4.80
C LEU A 194 12.05 -1.69 -5.50
N LYS A 195 12.93 -0.98 -4.78
CA LYS A 195 13.90 -0.05 -5.37
C LYS A 195 14.82 -0.76 -6.37
N THR A 196 15.26 -1.97 -6.05
CA THR A 196 16.10 -2.77 -6.95
C THR A 196 15.32 -3.12 -8.21
N ARG A 197 14.07 -3.58 -8.08
CA ARG A 197 13.18 -3.88 -9.21
C ARG A 197 12.86 -2.66 -10.07
N PHE A 198 12.51 -1.53 -9.47
CA PHE A 198 12.24 -0.29 -10.21
C PHE A 198 13.44 0.21 -11.00
N LYS A 199 14.68 -0.04 -10.54
CA LYS A 199 15.89 0.24 -11.33
C LYS A 199 16.04 -0.73 -12.50
N GLU A 200 15.82 -2.02 -12.27
CA GLU A 200 15.86 -3.06 -13.31
C GLU A 200 14.79 -2.84 -14.39
N TRP A 201 13.63 -2.31 -14.03
CA TRP A 201 12.52 -2.01 -14.95
C TRP A 201 12.61 -0.60 -15.59
N HIS A 202 13.66 0.17 -15.27
CA HIS A 202 13.88 1.53 -15.79
C HIS A 202 12.69 2.46 -15.53
N VAL A 203 12.27 2.53 -14.27
CA VAL A 203 11.22 3.44 -13.79
C VAL A 203 11.62 4.20 -12.52
N TYR A 204 12.79 3.88 -11.94
CA TYR A 204 13.27 4.53 -10.72
C TYR A 204 13.58 6.02 -10.93
N GLU A 205 13.97 6.43 -12.14
CA GLU A 205 14.19 7.84 -12.47
C GLU A 205 12.92 8.70 -12.43
N HIS A 206 11.74 8.07 -12.37
CA HIS A 206 10.46 8.75 -12.27
C HIS A 206 9.99 8.94 -10.83
N LEU A 207 10.70 8.34 -9.86
CA LEU A 207 10.43 8.42 -8.43
C LEU A 207 11.30 9.48 -7.79
#